data_AF-A0A351QXZ9-F1
#
_entry.id   AF-A0A351QXZ9-F1
#
_cell.length_a   1.000
_cell.length_b   1.000
_cell.length_c   1.000
_cell.angle_alpha   90.00
_cell.angle_beta   90.00
_cell.angle_gamma   90.00
#
_symmetry.space_group_name_H-M   'P 1'
#
loop_
_entity.id
_entity.type
_entity.pdbx_description
1 polymer ?
#
loop_
_entity_poly.entity_id
_entity_poly.type
_entity_poly.pdbx_seq_one_letter_code
_entity_poly.pdbx_strand_id
1 'polypeptide(L)'
;MEMCNTKLPVPSIEKQREIVKEYKVLQDRINLNNKLIEKLEDTAQTIYKQWFVDFDFPDENGNPYKSSGGAMEFNEELDKEIPKGWKVGVLSDIAEIIMGQSPNGES
;
A
#
# COMPACT_ATOMS: atom_id res chain seq x y z
N MET A 1 -40.98 12.79 10.99
CA MET A 1 -41.98 13.78 10.53
C MET A 1 -41.34 15.03 9.93
N GLU A 2 -40.15 15.47 10.37
CA GLU A 2 -39.49 16.68 9.83
C GLU A 2 -39.02 16.58 8.37
N MET A 3 -38.55 15.42 7.91
CA MET A 3 -38.14 15.19 6.51
C MET A 3 -39.24 15.51 5.47
N CYS A 4 -40.52 15.40 5.85
CA CYS A 4 -41.65 15.62 4.94
C CYS A 4 -41.97 17.10 4.72
N ASN A 5 -41.49 18.01 5.60
CA ASN A 5 -41.77 19.44 5.52
C ASN A 5 -40.62 20.24 4.87
N THR A 6 -39.53 19.57 4.49
CA THR A 6 -38.38 20.19 3.83
C THR A 6 -38.72 20.52 2.37
N LYS A 7 -38.73 21.81 2.03
CA LYS A 7 -38.90 22.26 0.65
C LYS A 7 -37.62 22.00 -0.15
N LEU A 8 -37.73 21.29 -1.26
CA LEU A 8 -36.60 21.01 -2.17
C LEU A 8 -36.81 21.70 -3.52
N PRO A 9 -35.74 22.24 -4.13
CA PRO A 9 -35.80 22.65 -5.52
C PRO A 9 -35.90 21.40 -6.40
N VAL A 10 -37.04 21.25 -7.09
CA VAL A 10 -37.28 20.12 -8.01
C VAL A 10 -37.16 20.65 -9.45
N PRO A 11 -36.01 20.46 -10.11
CA PRO A 11 -35.85 20.86 -11.50
C PRO A 11 -36.63 19.93 -12.44
N SER A 12 -36.68 20.23 -13.74
CA SER A 12 -37.36 19.37 -14.71
C SER A 12 -36.80 17.94 -14.71
N ILE A 13 -37.63 16.95 -15.08
CA ILE A 13 -37.20 15.54 -15.16
C ILE A 13 -35.97 15.37 -16.07
N GLU A 14 -35.89 16.14 -17.14
CA GLU A 14 -34.74 16.16 -18.04
C GLU A 14 -33.47 16.60 -17.32
N LYS A 15 -33.53 17.71 -16.57
CA LYS A 15 -32.38 18.23 -15.82
C LYS A 15 -31.97 17.29 -14.69
N GLN A 16 -32.93 16.67 -14.00
CA GLN A 16 -32.64 15.66 -12.97
C GLN A 16 -31.88 14.47 -13.56
N ARG A 17 -32.29 13.97 -14.74
CA ARG A 17 -31.61 12.85 -15.42
C ARG A 17 -30.18 13.23 -15.83
N GLU A 18 -29.96 14.45 -16.31
CA GLU A 18 -28.64 14.96 -16.64
C GLU A 18 -27.73 14.98 -15.41
N ILE A 19 -28.18 15.57 -14.30
CA ILE A 19 -27.44 15.65 -13.03
C ILE A 19 -27.09 14.23 -12.54
N VAL A 20 -28.05 13.31 -12.54
CA VAL A 20 -27.82 11.92 -12.10
C VAL A 20 -26.82 11.21 -13.02
N LYS A 21 -26.87 11.47 -14.33
CA LYS A 21 -25.92 10.88 -15.28
C LYS A 21 -24.50 11.35 -14.99
N GLU A 22 -24.28 12.66 -14.82
CA GLU A 22 -22.97 13.21 -14.50
C GLU A 22 -22.45 12.71 -13.15
N TYR A 23 -23.30 12.75 -12.12
CA TYR A 23 -22.97 12.23 -10.80
C TYR A 23 -22.55 10.76 -10.84
N LYS A 24 -23.28 9.91 -11.58
CA LYS A 24 -22.93 8.50 -11.74
C LYS A 24 -21.57 8.32 -12.40
N VAL A 25 -21.26 9.08 -13.45
CA VAL A 25 -19.94 9.03 -14.10
C VAL A 25 -18.81 9.35 -13.13
N LEU A 26 -18.99 10.36 -12.26
CA LEU A 26 -18.00 10.70 -11.24
C LEU A 26 -17.89 9.61 -10.17
N GLN A 27 -19.03 9.10 -9.69
CA GLN A 27 -19.06 8.03 -8.69
C GLN A 27 -18.39 6.76 -9.21
N ASP A 28 -18.64 6.38 -10.46
CA ASP A 28 -18.03 5.21 -11.10
C ASP A 28 -16.51 5.36 -11.21
N ARG A 29 -16.01 6.57 -11.53
CA ARG A 29 -14.57 6.86 -11.56
C ARG A 29 -13.93 6.78 -10.18
N ILE A 30 -14.58 7.32 -9.15
CA ILE A 30 -14.10 7.21 -7.76
C ILE A 30 -14.02 5.75 -7.34
N ASN A 31 -15.09 4.98 -7.60
CA ASN A 31 -15.15 3.55 -7.29
C ASN A 31 -14.07 2.76 -8.04
N LEU A 32 -13.81 3.10 -9.30
CA LEU A 32 -12.74 2.47 -10.08
C LEU A 32 -11.36 2.78 -9.50
N ASN A 33 -11.09 4.04 -9.15
CA ASN A 33 -9.81 4.43 -8.54
C ASN A 33 -9.58 3.73 -7.20
N ASN A 34 -10.60 3.62 -6.36
CA ASN A 34 -10.49 2.90 -5.09
C ASN A 34 -10.16 1.41 -5.32
N LYS A 35 -10.79 0.75 -6.29
CA LYS A 35 -10.46 -0.64 -6.67
C LYS A 35 -9.04 -0.77 -7.22
N LEU A 36 -8.52 0.24 -7.91
CA LEU A 36 -7.14 0.23 -8.39
C LEU A 36 -6.16 0.36 -7.22
N ILE A 37 -6.44 1.24 -6.26
CA ILE A 37 -5.63 1.40 -5.04
C ILE A 37 -5.58 0.09 -4.27
N GLU A 38 -6.74 -0.52 -4.01
CA GLU A 38 -6.84 -1.83 -3.32
C GLU A 38 -6.00 -2.91 -4.00
N LYS A 39 -6.09 -3.02 -5.33
CA LYS A 39 -5.27 -3.98 -6.10
C LYS A 39 -3.77 -3.69 -6.03
N LEU A 40 -3.38 -2.42 -6.01
CA LEU A 40 -1.97 -2.03 -5.90
C LEU A 40 -1.43 -2.36 -4.51
N GLU A 41 -2.22 -2.13 -3.46
CA GLU A 41 -1.89 -2.51 -2.09
C GLU A 41 -1.72 -4.04 -1.97
N ASP A 42 -2.67 -4.81 -2.50
CA ASP A 42 -2.59 -6.28 -2.52
C ASP A 42 -1.34 -6.79 -3.26
N THR A 43 -1.02 -6.17 -4.40
CA THR A 43 0.16 -6.52 -5.19
C THR A 43 1.45 -6.19 -4.43
N ALA A 44 1.53 -5.01 -3.79
CA ALA A 44 2.67 -4.61 -2.99
C ALA A 44 2.88 -5.52 -1.77
N GLN A 45 1.81 -5.90 -1.07
CA GLN A 45 1.85 -6.85 0.04
C GLN A 45 2.33 -8.23 -0.43
N THR A 46 1.86 -8.69 -1.59
CA THR A 46 2.30 -9.96 -2.19
C THR A 46 3.79 -9.95 -2.51
N ILE A 47 4.28 -8.88 -3.13
CA ILE A 47 5.72 -8.71 -3.44
C ILE A 47 6.53 -8.66 -2.15
N TYR A 48 6.10 -7.89 -1.15
CA TYR A 48 6.79 -7.81 0.14
C TYR A 48 6.91 -9.18 0.81
N LYS A 49 5.80 -9.93 0.86
CA LYS A 49 5.79 -11.28 1.41
C LYS A 49 6.74 -12.19 0.63
N GLN A 50 6.66 -12.20 -0.69
CA GLN A 50 7.51 -13.03 -1.53
C GLN A 50 9.01 -12.71 -1.30
N TRP A 51 9.37 -11.44 -1.22
CA TRP A 51 10.78 -11.03 -1.14
C TRP A 51 11.37 -11.12 0.26
N PHE A 52 10.62 -10.73 1.29
CA PHE A 52 11.18 -10.54 2.64
C PHE A 52 10.69 -11.58 3.66
N VAL A 53 9.62 -12.32 3.33
CA VAL A 53 9.16 -13.44 4.17
C VAL A 53 9.55 -14.76 3.53
N ASP A 54 9.29 -14.93 2.24
CA ASP A 54 9.57 -16.19 1.55
C ASP A 54 10.99 -16.24 0.95
N PHE A 55 11.68 -15.09 0.89
CA PHE A 55 13.03 -14.91 0.35
C PHE A 55 13.18 -15.27 -1.14
N ASP A 56 12.10 -15.10 -1.91
CA ASP A 56 12.00 -15.47 -3.32
C ASP A 56 11.98 -14.22 -4.23
N PHE A 57 12.90 -13.28 -3.94
CA PHE A 57 13.17 -12.10 -4.76
C PHE A 57 13.87 -12.49 -6.07
N PRO A 58 13.82 -11.66 -7.13
CA PRO A 58 14.48 -11.98 -8.40
C PRO A 58 16.01 -12.02 -8.25
N ASP A 59 16.63 -13.07 -8.79
CA ASP A 59 18.08 -13.20 -8.96
C ASP A 59 18.60 -12.36 -10.15
N GLU A 60 19.89 -12.49 -10.48
CA GLU A 60 20.52 -11.77 -11.60
C GLU A 60 19.85 -12.03 -12.96
N ASN A 61 19.15 -13.16 -13.12
CA ASN A 61 18.44 -13.55 -14.33
C ASN A 61 16.92 -13.27 -14.23
N GLY A 62 16.46 -12.70 -13.12
CA GLY A 62 15.04 -12.44 -12.85
C GLY A 62 14.26 -13.67 -12.38
N ASN A 63 14.93 -14.78 -12.08
CA ASN A 63 14.28 -15.98 -11.55
C ASN A 63 14.10 -15.86 -10.03
N PRO A 64 13.11 -16.53 -9.42
CA PRO A 64 12.91 -16.46 -7.99
C PRO A 64 14.08 -17.10 -7.22
N TYR A 65 14.74 -16.34 -6.34
CA TYR A 65 16.02 -16.71 -5.71
C TYR A 65 15.97 -18.05 -4.97
N LYS A 66 15.07 -18.18 -3.99
CA LYS A 66 14.97 -19.39 -3.17
C LYS A 66 14.52 -20.59 -4.00
N SER A 67 13.51 -20.40 -4.86
CA SER A 67 12.97 -21.48 -5.70
C SER A 67 13.97 -21.94 -6.77
N SER A 68 14.91 -21.08 -7.16
CA SER A 68 15.97 -21.39 -8.14
C SER A 68 17.24 -21.95 -7.50
N GLY A 69 17.21 -22.32 -6.22
CA GLY A 69 18.33 -22.93 -5.51
C GLY A 69 19.33 -21.92 -4.93
N GLY A 70 18.89 -20.70 -4.67
CA GLY A 70 19.66 -19.68 -3.95
C GLY A 70 20.20 -20.22 -2.61
N ALA A 71 21.42 -19.82 -2.27
CA ALA A 71 22.08 -20.30 -1.07
C ALA A 71 21.37 -19.76 0.19
N MET A 72 20.99 -20.65 1.10
CA MET A 72 20.35 -20.32 2.37
C MET A 72 21.22 -20.80 3.53
N GLU A 73 21.13 -20.12 4.68
CA GLU A 73 21.81 -20.45 5.92
C GLU A 73 20.83 -20.32 7.09
N PHE A 74 20.86 -21.27 8.02
CA PHE A 74 20.00 -21.23 9.20
C PHE A 74 20.50 -20.17 10.18
N ASN A 75 19.62 -19.25 10.57
CA ASN A 75 19.90 -18.24 11.57
C ASN A 75 19.21 -18.61 12.88
N GLU A 76 20.02 -18.84 13.94
CA GLU A 76 19.52 -19.24 15.26
C GLU A 76 18.71 -18.13 15.96
N GLU A 77 19.02 -16.86 15.71
CA GLU A 77 18.34 -15.72 16.35
C GLU A 77 16.91 -15.53 15.83
N LEU A 78 16.71 -15.74 14.53
CA LEU A 78 15.39 -15.65 13.89
C LEU A 78 14.65 -16.99 13.84
N ASP A 79 15.29 -18.09 14.26
CA ASP A 79 14.80 -19.46 14.14
C ASP A 79 14.31 -19.78 12.71
N LYS A 80 15.10 -19.36 11.70
CA LYS A 80 14.69 -19.41 10.30
C LYS A 80 15.88 -19.49 9.34
N GLU A 81 15.68 -20.14 8.20
CA GLU A 81 16.59 -20.06 7.06
C GLU A 81 16.50 -18.70 6.36
N ILE A 82 17.65 -18.02 6.24
CA ILE A 82 17.79 -16.74 5.54
C ILE A 82 18.79 -16.86 4.38
N PRO A 83 18.74 -15.99 3.37
CA PRO A 83 19.72 -16.00 2.28
C PRO A 83 21.14 -15.85 2.80
N LYS A 84 22.07 -16.63 2.23
CA LYS A 84 23.48 -16.62 2.63
C LYS A 84 24.07 -15.22 2.48
N GLY A 85 24.70 -14.72 3.54
CA GLY A 85 25.31 -13.39 3.59
C GLY A 85 24.39 -12.30 4.16
N TRP A 86 23.11 -12.56 4.34
CA TRP A 86 22.23 -11.70 5.13
C TRP A 86 22.62 -11.80 6.61
N LYS A 87 22.52 -10.69 7.34
CA LYS A 87 22.87 -10.60 8.76
C LYS A 87 21.74 -9.96 9.52
N VAL A 88 21.53 -10.45 10.74
CA VAL A 88 20.66 -9.80 11.72
C VAL A 88 21.45 -8.67 12.37
N GLY A 89 20.80 -7.53 12.55
CA GLY A 89 21.41 -6.33 13.09
C GLY A 89 20.34 -5.31 13.46
N VAL A 90 20.77 -4.23 14.10
CA VAL A 90 19.93 -3.10 14.47
C VAL A 90 20.08 -1.97 13.44
N LEU A 91 19.11 -1.06 13.37
CA LEU A 91 19.14 0.04 12.40
C LEU A 91 20.42 0.90 12.52
N SER A 92 20.95 1.05 13.74
CA SER A 92 22.20 1.78 14.00
C SER A 92 23.45 1.15 13.40
N ASP A 93 23.40 -0.12 12.97
CA ASP A 93 24.53 -0.79 12.33
C ASP A 93 24.76 -0.29 10.90
N ILE A 94 23.72 0.28 10.27
CA ILE A 94 23.73 0.69 8.86
C ILE A 94 23.36 2.16 8.65
N ALA A 95 22.86 2.85 9.67
CA ALA A 95 22.40 4.23 9.56
C ALA A 95 22.61 5.02 10.86
N GLU A 96 22.97 6.29 10.71
CA GLU A 96 22.94 7.25 11.82
C GLU A 96 21.50 7.72 12.07
N ILE A 97 21.08 7.71 13.32
CA ILE A 97 19.72 8.11 13.72
C ILE A 97 19.74 9.55 14.23
N ILE A 98 19.20 10.48 13.45
CA ILE A 98 19.08 11.89 13.81
C ILE A 98 17.63 12.21 14.16
N MET A 99 17.38 12.66 15.39
CA MET A 99 16.05 13.07 15.83
C MET A 99 15.84 14.56 15.54
N GLY A 100 14.68 14.88 14.95
CA GLY A 100 14.28 16.27 14.73
C GLY A 100 14.11 17.02 16.06
N GLN A 101 14.57 18.27 16.11
CA GLN A 101 14.31 19.18 17.22
C GLN A 101 13.43 20.34 16.74
N SER A 102 12.45 20.72 17.55
CA SER A 102 11.68 21.95 17.31
C SER A 102 12.55 23.15 17.69
N PRO A 103 12.80 24.11 16.78
CA PRO A 103 13.50 25.34 17.12
C PRO A 103 12.73 26.16 18.16
N ASN A 104 13.44 26.98 18.95
CA ASN A 104 12.79 27.92 19.85
C ASN A 104 11.96 28.92 19.04
N GLY A 105 10.67 29.05 19.35
CA GLY A 105 9.81 30.07 18.76
C GLY A 105 10.18 31.44 19.31
N GLU A 106 10.35 32.43 18.43
CA GLU A 106 10.35 33.83 18.83
C GLU A 106 8.90 34.21 19.17
N SER A 107 8.66 34.61 20.42
CA SER A 107 7.40 35.21 20.89
C SER A 107 7.69 36.48 21.66
#